data_AF-A0A7J5UNV3-F1
#
_entry.id   AF-A0A7J5UNV3-F1
#
_cell.length_a   1.000
_cell.length_b   1.000
_cell.length_c   1.000
_cell.angle_alpha   90.00
_cell.angle_beta   90.00
_cell.angle_gamma   90.00
#
_symmetry.space_group_name_H-M   'P 1'
#
loop_
_entity.id
_entity.type
_entity.pdbx_description
1 polymer ?
#
loop_
_entity_poly.entity_id
_entity_poly.type
_entity_poly.pdbx_seq_one_letter_code
_entity_poly.pdbx_strand_id
1 'polypeptide(L)' 'ANRAGAVVALAAPPAGAVVLLVDDVVTTGATLAASRAAVEERGGRVAGALVLASTPAPGRAGRATRRS' A
#
# COMPACT_ATOMS: atom_id res chain seq x y z
N ALA A 1 -13.25 -7.17 6.97
CA ALA A 1 -12.30 -7.66 5.96
C ALA A 1 -12.49 -6.85 4.68
N ASN A 2 -11.42 -6.27 4.11
CA ASN A 2 -11.52 -5.62 2.79
C ASN A 2 -11.88 -6.70 1.77
N ARG A 3 -12.99 -6.53 1.03
CA ARG A 3 -13.39 -7.46 -0.03
C ARG A 3 -12.33 -7.37 -1.13
N ALA A 4 -11.55 -8.44 -1.29
CA ALA A 4 -10.45 -8.48 -2.25
C ALA A 4 -10.96 -8.17 -3.67
N GLY A 5 -10.27 -7.26 -4.38
CA GLY A 5 -10.41 -7.11 -5.85
C GLY A 5 -10.81 -5.75 -6.42
N ALA A 6 -10.91 -4.65 -5.65
CA ALA A 6 -11.60 -3.42 -6.14
C ALA A 6 -10.80 -2.11 -6.10
N VAL A 7 -9.48 -2.12 -5.92
CA VAL A 7 -8.74 -0.84 -5.97
C VAL A 7 -8.52 -0.45 -7.43
N VAL A 8 -9.12 0.67 -7.83
CA VAL A 8 -8.99 1.24 -9.17
C VAL A 8 -8.51 2.68 -9.08
N ALA A 9 -7.53 3.03 -9.91
CA ALA A 9 -7.12 4.41 -10.10
C ALA A 9 -8.13 5.11 -11.03
N LEU A 10 -8.85 6.08 -10.48
CA LEU A 10 -9.88 6.85 -11.17
C LEU A 10 -9.31 7.81 -12.23
N ALA A 11 -8.05 8.21 -12.06
CA ALA A 11 -7.32 9.04 -13.00
C ALA A 11 -5.89 8.51 -13.14
N ALA A 12 -5.28 8.77 -14.30
CA ALA A 12 -3.86 8.57 -14.47
C ALA A 12 -3.09 9.66 -13.73
N PRO A 13 -1.98 9.32 -13.06
CA PRO A 13 -1.03 10.33 -12.59
C PRO A 13 -0.47 11.16 -13.77
N PRO A 14 0.07 12.36 -13.52
CA PRO A 14 0.82 13.09 -14.53
C PRO A 14 1.93 12.24 -15.15
N ALA A 15 2.22 12.44 -16.43
CA ALA A 15 3.28 11.70 -17.11
C ALA A 15 4.62 11.85 -16.37
N GLY A 16 5.26 10.71 -16.08
CA GLY A 16 6.52 10.67 -15.34
C GLY A 16 6.39 10.88 -13.82
N ALA A 17 5.17 10.95 -13.27
CA ALA A 17 4.97 11.14 -11.84
C ALA A 17 5.53 9.98 -11.01
N VAL A 18 6.16 10.35 -9.89
CA VAL A 18 6.57 9.44 -8.82
C VAL A 18 5.57 9.58 -7.68
N VAL A 19 4.97 8.45 -7.28
CA VAL A 19 3.84 8.42 -6.35
C VAL A 19 4.27 7.81 -5.02
N LEU A 20 3.89 8.45 -3.92
CA LEU A 20 3.92 7.88 -2.57
C LEU A 20 2.50 7.47 -2.19
N LEU A 21 2.29 6.21 -1.87
CA LEU A 21 1.01 5.74 -1.34
C LEU A 21 0.91 6.09 0.14
N VAL A 22 -0.26 6.52 0.59
CA VAL A 22 -0.51 6.85 2.00
C VAL A 22 -1.70 6.04 2.49
N ASP A 23 -1.53 5.40 3.64
CA ASP A 23 -2.58 4.67 4.35
C ASP A 23 -2.45 4.96 5.86
N ASP A 24 -3.51 4.80 6.63
CA ASP A 24 -3.44 5.02 8.08
C ASP A 24 -2.80 3.82 8.79
N VAL A 25 -3.27 2.61 8.51
CA VAL A 25 -2.89 1.38 9.18
C VAL A 25 -2.70 0.26 8.16
N VAL A 26 -1.51 -0.35 8.18
CA VAL A 26 -1.27 -1.59 7.44
C VAL A 26 -1.39 -2.81 8.34
N THR A 27 -2.10 -3.83 7.84
CA THR A 27 -2.14 -5.19 8.41
C THR A 27 -1.36 -6.15 7.50
N THR A 28 -2.02 -6.70 6.49
CA THR A 28 -1.40 -7.62 5.51
C THR A 28 -0.69 -6.89 4.37
N GLY A 29 -0.96 -5.60 4.18
CA GLY A 29 -0.48 -4.83 3.03
C GLY A 29 -1.29 -5.03 1.74
N ALA A 30 -2.39 -5.80 1.77
CA ALA A 30 -3.16 -6.10 0.57
C ALA A 30 -3.71 -4.85 -0.14
N THR A 31 -4.20 -3.86 0.62
CA THR A 31 -4.68 -2.59 0.05
C THR A 31 -3.56 -1.81 -0.65
N LEU A 32 -2.39 -1.68 -0.02
CA LEU A 32 -1.25 -0.99 -0.61
C LEU A 32 -0.70 -1.71 -1.85
N ALA A 33 -0.69 -3.05 -1.84
CA ALA A 33 -0.29 -3.84 -3.02
C ALA A 33 -1.25 -3.63 -4.19
N ALA A 34 -2.57 -3.66 -3.94
CA ALA A 34 -3.58 -3.38 -4.97
C ALA A 34 -3.52 -1.93 -5.46
N SER A 35 -3.28 -0.97 -4.57
CA SER A 35 -3.12 0.44 -4.92
C SER A 35 -1.88 0.67 -5.78
N ARG A 36 -0.77 -0.02 -5.48
CA ARG A 36 0.44 0.03 -6.31
C ARG A 36 0.16 -0.46 -7.72
N ALA A 37 -0.49 -1.62 -7.87
CA ALA A 37 -0.85 -2.16 -9.17
C ALA A 37 -1.73 -1.17 -9.96
N ALA A 38 -2.79 -0.63 -9.33
CA ALA A 38 -3.68 0.32 -9.98
C ALA A 38 -2.98 1.60 -10.47
N VAL A 39 -1.96 2.08 -9.75
CA VAL A 39 -1.16 3.25 -10.16
C VAL A 39 -0.20 2.90 -11.30
N GLU A 40 0.49 1.76 -11.19
CA GLU A 40 1.45 1.29 -12.20
C GLU A 40 0.76 0.94 -13.53
N GLU A 41 -0.44 0.35 -13.49
CA GLU A 41 -1.29 0.10 -14.67
C GLU A 41 -1.73 1.38 -15.40
N ARG A 42 -1.72 2.53 -14.71
CA ARG A 42 -2.01 3.85 -15.29
C ARG A 42 -0.74 4.63 -15.67
N GLY A 43 0.43 3.99 -15.66
CA GLY A 43 1.70 4.60 -16.06
C GLY A 43 2.40 5.41 -14.97
N GLY A 44 1.93 5.36 -13.72
CA GLY A 44 2.62 5.95 -12.58
C GLY A 44 3.77 5.07 -12.06
N ARG A 45 4.73 5.66 -11.35
CA ARG A 45 5.79 4.91 -10.66
C ARG A 45 5.65 5.06 -9.14
N VAL A 46 5.40 3.97 -8.42
CA VAL A 46 5.31 4.01 -6.96
C VAL A 46 6.70 3.93 -6.33
N ALA A 47 7.08 4.94 -5.55
CA ALA A 47 8.36 4.96 -4.82
C ALA A 47 8.32 4.18 -3.50
N GLY A 48 7.14 4.05 -2.90
CA GLY A 48 6.94 3.38 -1.62
C GLY A 48 5.57 3.70 -1.03
N ALA A 49 5.40 3.36 0.25
CA ALA A 49 4.21 3.66 1.02
C ALA A 49 4.58 4.27 2.38
N LEU A 50 3.78 5.22 2.84
CA LEU A 50 3.83 5.80 4.18
C LEU A 50 2.58 5.35 4.94
N VAL A 51 2.78 4.82 6.14
CA VAL A 51 1.70 4.40 7.04
C VAL A 51 1.94 4.89 8.45
N LEU A 52 0.88 5.25 9.16
CA LEU A 52 0.98 5.70 10.55
C LEU A 52 1.21 4.52 11.51
N ALA A 53 0.59 3.37 11.23
CA ALA A 53 0.75 2.15 12.03
C ALA A 53 0.95 0.89 11.18
N SER A 54 1.78 -0.02 11.67
CA SER A 54 1.97 -1.36 11.11
C SER A 54 1.62 -2.41 12.15
N THR A 55 0.68 -3.27 11.81
CA THR A 55 0.15 -4.32 12.68
C THR A 55 0.49 -5.69 12.08
N PRO A 56 0.95 -6.66 12.88
CA PRO A 56 1.17 -8.01 12.39
C PRO A 56 -0.13 -8.57 11.80
N ALA A 57 -0.03 -9.18 10.62
CA ALA A 57 -1.15 -9.92 10.06
C ALA A 57 -1.68 -10.95 11.09
N PRO A 58 -3.01 -11.15 11.21
CA PRO A 58 -3.57 -12.19 12.06
C PRO A 58 -2.90 -13.55 11.75
N GLY A 59 -2.27 -14.18 12.74
CA GLY A 59 -1.47 -15.39 12.58
C GLY A 59 0.06 -15.22 12.61
N ARG A 60 0.59 -13.98 12.60
CA ARG A 60 2.02 -13.66 12.78
C ARG A 60 2.35 -13.11 14.18
N ALA A 61 1.78 -13.69 15.24
CA ALA A 61 2.25 -13.39 16.58
C ALA A 61 3.69 -13.92 16.75
N GLY A 62 4.69 -13.08 16.47
CA GLY A 62 6.10 -13.47 16.52
C GLY A 62 7.07 -12.33 16.24
N ARG A 63 7.48 -11.65 17.32
CA ARG A 63 8.66 -10.78 17.48
C ARG A 63 8.60 -9.38 16.84
N ALA A 64 8.16 -8.41 17.63
CA ALA A 64 8.50 -7.01 17.44
C ALA A 64 10.01 -6.81 17.62
N THR A 65 10.76 -6.62 16.53
CA THR A 65 12.11 -6.06 16.61
C THR A 65 12.01 -4.54 16.62
N ARG A 66 12.17 -3.97 17.82
CA ARG A 66 12.48 -2.56 18.02
C ARG A 66 13.87 -2.32 17.42
N ARG A 67 14.05 -1.30 16.56
CA ARG A 67 15.37 -0.71 16.29
C ARG A 67 15.34 0.77 16.65
N SER A 68 16.41 1.14 17.34
CA SER A 68 16.81 2.47 17.81
C SER A 68 16.89 3.49 16.68
#